data_AF-A0A382D4D6-F1
#
_entry.id   AF-A0A382D4D6-F1
#
_cell.length_a   1.000
_cell.length_b   1.000
_cell.length_c   1.000
_cell.angle_alpha   90.00
_cell.angle_beta   90.00
_cell.angle_gamma   90.00
#
_symmetry.space_group_name_H-M   'P 1'
#
loop_
_entity.id
_entity.type
_entity.pdbx_description
1 polymer ?
#
loop_
_entity_poly.entity_id
_entity_poly.type
_entity_poly.pdbx_seq_one_letter_code
_entity_poly.pdbx_strand_id
1 'polypeptide(L)'
;MKTKVIGSEAACGTSTTNGSNFGSTVVRLYNSGATDRVVSVETAANVLIGTFTLKAGTVEFVDKTASDEVFAAHAEVLGVGVATTT
;
A
#
# COMPACT_ATOMS: atom_id res chain seq x y z
N MET A 1 -14.69 -9.94 -7.01
CA MET A 1 -13.66 -10.28 -6.01
C MET A 1 -14.19 -9.95 -4.62
N LYS A 2 -13.86 -10.74 -3.59
CA LYS A 2 -14.22 -10.44 -2.19
C LYS A 2 -12.98 -9.93 -1.47
N THR A 3 -13.13 -8.96 -0.57
CA THR A 3 -12.02 -8.42 0.24
C THR A 3 -12.27 -8.73 1.71
N LYS A 4 -11.36 -9.48 2.34
CA LYS A 4 -11.39 -9.73 3.79
C LYS A 4 -10.53 -8.69 4.50
N VAL A 5 -11.15 -7.59 4.87
CA VAL A 5 -10.50 -6.49 5.60
C VAL A 5 -10.13 -6.94 7.01
N ILE A 6 -8.92 -6.61 7.46
CA ILE A 6 -8.42 -6.94 8.81
C ILE A 6 -7.87 -5.72 9.57
N GLY A 7 -8.02 -4.52 8.99
CA GLY A 7 -7.57 -3.26 9.58
C GLY A 7 -8.46 -2.09 9.18
N SER A 8 -8.06 -0.88 9.58
CA SER A 8 -8.69 0.35 9.11
C SER A 8 -7.94 0.91 7.91
N GLU A 9 -8.66 1.50 6.97
CA GLU A 9 -8.05 2.21 5.85
C GLU A 9 -7.37 3.49 6.34
N ALA A 10 -6.15 3.74 5.87
CA ALA A 10 -5.34 4.90 6.23
C ALA A 10 -4.53 5.40 5.02
N ALA A 11 -4.20 6.69 5.01
CA ALA A 11 -3.33 7.25 3.98
C ALA A 11 -1.93 6.61 4.05
N CYS A 12 -1.37 6.27 2.89
CA CYS A 12 0.02 5.87 2.78
C CYS A 12 0.96 7.01 3.22
N GLY A 13 2.09 6.63 3.80
CA GLY A 13 3.24 7.52 3.90
C GLY A 13 3.65 8.11 2.55
N THR A 14 4.36 9.24 2.57
CA THR A 14 4.78 9.94 1.35
C THR A 14 6.28 9.94 1.09
N SER A 15 7.05 9.22 1.91
CA SER A 15 8.50 9.10 1.78
C SER A 15 8.99 7.79 2.38
N THR A 16 10.23 7.45 2.06
CA THR A 16 11.01 6.52 2.88
C THR A 16 11.06 7.00 4.33
N THR A 17 11.24 6.08 5.28
CA THR A 17 11.18 6.29 6.74
C THR A 17 9.82 6.72 7.30
N ASN A 18 8.79 6.83 6.46
CA ASN A 18 7.42 7.15 6.86
C ASN A 18 6.42 6.17 6.21
N GLY A 19 6.90 5.01 5.76
CA GLY A 19 6.06 4.00 5.14
C GLY A 19 5.10 3.36 6.15
N SER A 20 4.00 2.81 5.64
CA SER A 20 3.01 2.10 6.45
C SER A 20 3.07 0.60 6.18
N ASN A 21 3.23 -0.22 7.21
CA ASN A 21 3.25 -1.68 7.04
C ASN A 21 1.84 -2.29 6.88
N PHE A 22 0.80 -1.57 7.35
CA PHE A 22 -0.61 -2.01 7.36
C PHE A 22 -0.87 -3.36 8.06
N GLY A 23 0.08 -3.84 8.88
CA GLY A 23 -0.05 -5.05 9.71
C GLY A 23 -0.42 -6.33 8.95
N SER A 24 -0.15 -6.44 7.65
CA SER A 24 -0.59 -7.56 6.82
C SER A 24 0.43 -7.96 5.75
N THR A 25 0.36 -9.21 5.30
CA THR A 25 1.12 -9.71 4.13
C THR A 25 0.47 -9.32 2.80
N VAL A 26 -0.78 -8.85 2.82
CA VAL A 26 -1.44 -8.28 1.64
C VAL A 26 -2.08 -6.96 2.01
N VAL A 27 -1.82 -5.94 1.20
CA VAL A 27 -2.41 -4.61 1.36
C VAL A 27 -3.24 -4.29 0.12
N ARG A 28 -4.50 -3.93 0.34
CA ARG A 28 -5.33 -3.33 -0.71
C ARG A 28 -5.03 -1.84 -0.72
N LEU A 29 -4.59 -1.34 -1.87
CA LEU A 29 -4.35 0.08 -2.10
C LEU A 29 -5.44 0.65 -3.00
N TYR A 30 -5.88 1.86 -2.72
CA TYR A 30 -6.83 2.62 -3.53
C TYR A 30 -6.28 4.02 -3.74
N ASN A 31 -6.18 4.45 -5.00
CA ASN A 31 -5.86 5.83 -5.32
C ASN A 31 -7.15 6.63 -5.45
N SER A 32 -7.49 7.42 -4.43
CA SER A 32 -8.70 8.25 -4.42
C SER A 32 -8.55 9.54 -5.23
N GLY A 33 -7.35 9.82 -5.74
CA GLY A 33 -7.06 10.99 -6.54
C GLY A 33 -7.41 10.83 -8.02
N ALA A 34 -7.18 11.91 -8.77
CA ALA A 34 -7.38 11.98 -10.22
C ALA A 34 -6.08 11.82 -11.03
N THR A 35 -4.94 11.61 -10.36
CA THR A 35 -3.63 11.45 -11.00
C THR A 35 -3.04 10.09 -10.65
N ASP A 36 -2.38 9.46 -11.62
CA ASP A 36 -1.64 8.22 -11.39
C ASP A 36 -0.50 8.47 -10.39
N ARG A 37 -0.31 7.57 -9.43
CA ARG A 37 0.69 7.72 -8.36
C ARG A 37 1.68 6.57 -8.37
N VAL A 38 2.95 6.90 -8.18
CA VAL A 38 3.97 5.89 -7.90
C VAL A 38 3.77 5.42 -6.46
N VAL A 39 3.67 4.11 -6.28
CA VAL A 39 3.70 3.42 -5.00
C VAL A 39 5.03 2.70 -4.91
N SER A 40 5.63 2.74 -3.72
CA SER A 40 6.89 2.10 -3.41
C SER A 40 6.70 1.13 -2.24
N VAL A 41 7.41 0.01 -2.30
CA VAL A 41 7.51 -0.95 -1.20
C VAL A 41 8.96 -1.00 -0.76
N GLU A 42 9.20 -0.88 0.54
CA GLU A 42 10.53 -0.97 1.15
C GLU A 42 10.51 -1.94 2.33
N THR A 43 11.67 -2.43 2.72
CA THR A 43 11.80 -3.20 3.98
C THR A 43 11.65 -2.24 5.18
N ALA A 44 11.44 -2.78 6.38
CA ALA A 44 11.46 -2.02 7.63
C ALA A 44 12.81 -1.31 7.92
N ALA A 45 13.87 -1.65 7.17
CA ALA A 45 15.17 -0.98 7.22
C ALA A 45 15.34 0.07 6.11
N ASN A 46 14.23 0.51 5.50
CA ASN A 46 14.18 1.52 4.43
C ASN A 46 14.99 1.15 3.18
N VAL A 47 15.07 -0.16 2.89
CA VAL A 47 15.68 -0.66 1.64
C VAL A 47 14.56 -0.84 0.63
N LEU A 48 14.63 -0.10 -0.48
CA LEU A 48 13.64 -0.18 -1.56
C LEU A 48 13.61 -1.59 -2.16
N ILE A 49 12.42 -2.19 -2.19
CA ILE A 49 12.15 -3.48 -2.83
C ILE A 49 11.72 -3.24 -4.28
N GLY A 50 10.84 -2.27 -4.50
CA GLY A 50 10.36 -1.94 -5.84
C GLY A 50 9.28 -0.86 -5.85
N THR A 51 8.87 -0.50 -7.06
CA THR A 51 7.87 0.54 -7.31
C THR A 51 6.92 0.14 -8.42
N PHE A 52 5.69 0.64 -8.38
CA PHE A 52 4.74 0.52 -9.48
C PHE A 52 3.83 1.75 -9.56
N THR A 53 3.20 1.96 -10.72
CA THR A 53 2.21 3.02 -10.90
C THR A 53 0.81 2.49 -10.57
N LEU A 54 0.15 3.14 -9.60
CA LEU A 54 -1.25 2.92 -9.28
C LEU A 54 -2.12 3.96 -9.99
N LYS A 55 -2.99 3.50 -10.89
CA LYS A 55 -3.86 4.39 -11.67
C LYS A 55 -4.86 5.13 -10.80
N ALA A 56 -5.18 6.36 -11.20
CA ALA A 56 -6.24 7.15 -10.57
C ALA A 56 -7.57 6.38 -10.50
N GLY A 57 -8.24 6.41 -9.35
CA GLY A 57 -9.53 5.76 -9.14
C GLY A 57 -9.50 4.23 -9.15
N THR A 58 -8.32 3.60 -9.15
CA THR A 58 -8.20 2.13 -9.19
C THR A 58 -7.67 1.54 -7.90
N VAL A 59 -7.79 0.21 -7.82
CA VAL A 59 -7.40 -0.60 -6.68
C VAL A 59 -6.39 -1.64 -7.11
N GLU A 60 -5.35 -1.84 -6.30
CA GLU A 60 -4.36 -2.91 -6.47
C GLU A 60 -4.19 -3.67 -5.15
N PHE A 61 -3.77 -4.93 -5.22
CA PHE A 61 -3.42 -5.74 -4.06
C PHE A 61 -1.92 -6.03 -4.10
N VAL A 62 -1.19 -5.55 -3.09
CA VAL A 62 0.25 -5.71 -2.99
C VAL A 62 0.56 -6.84 -2.02
N ASP A 63 1.19 -7.89 -2.53
CA ASP A 63 1.81 -8.93 -1.72
C ASP A 63 3.16 -8.42 -1.19
N LYS A 64 3.39 -8.61 0.10
CA LYS A 64 4.55 -8.11 0.85
C LYS A 64 4.82 -8.98 2.08
N THR A 65 6.01 -8.83 2.66
CA THR A 65 6.20 -9.31 4.04
C THR A 65 5.43 -8.41 5.00
N ALA A 66 4.90 -8.97 6.10
CA ALA A 66 4.15 -8.19 7.08
C ALA A 66 4.96 -7.03 7.71
N SER A 67 6.29 -7.11 7.70
CA SER A 67 7.17 -6.04 8.20
C SER A 67 7.52 -4.98 7.14
N ASP A 68 7.37 -5.30 5.85
CA ASP A 68 7.71 -4.35 4.80
C ASP A 68 6.79 -3.13 4.92
N GLU A 69 7.20 -2.00 4.39
CA GLU A 69 6.45 -0.75 4.44
C GLU A 69 6.01 -0.33 3.03
N VAL A 70 4.92 0.41 2.93
CA VAL A 70 4.41 0.97 1.68
C VAL A 70 4.28 2.48 1.82
N PHE A 71 4.80 3.21 0.84
CA PHE A 71 4.61 4.66 0.71
C PHE A 71 4.25 5.00 -0.74
N ALA A 72 3.64 6.16 -0.94
CA ALA A 72 3.20 6.61 -2.25
C ALA A 72 3.66 8.05 -2.52
N ALA A 73 3.63 8.45 -3.78
CA ALA A 73 3.94 9.83 -4.15
C ALA A 73 2.97 10.88 -3.56
N HIS A 74 1.82 10.45 -3.02
CA HIS A 74 0.82 11.33 -2.40
C HIS A 74 -0.07 10.58 -1.40
N ALA A 75 -0.56 11.29 -0.37
CA ALA A 75 -1.40 10.74 0.71
C ALA A 75 -2.85 10.40 0.29
N GLU A 76 -3.23 10.68 -0.96
CA GLU A 76 -4.50 10.23 -1.55
C GLU A 76 -4.50 8.74 -1.92
N VAL A 77 -3.33 8.09 -1.85
CA VAL A 77 -3.26 6.64 -1.89
C VAL A 77 -3.58 6.13 -0.49
N LEU A 78 -4.71 5.44 -0.37
CA LEU A 78 -5.21 4.84 0.86
C LEU A 78 -4.89 3.35 0.85
N GLY A 79 -4.45 2.82 1.98
CA GLY A 79 -4.13 1.42 2.17
C GLY A 79 -4.89 0.78 3.32
N VAL A 80 -5.21 -0.50 3.17
CA VAL A 80 -5.78 -1.32 4.24
C VAL A 80 -5.24 -2.74 4.19
N GLY A 81 -4.87 -3.28 5.35
CA GLY A 81 -4.48 -4.67 5.49
C GLY A 81 -5.65 -5.60 5.18
N VAL A 82 -5.41 -6.62 4.34
CA VAL A 82 -6.40 -7.64 3.97
C VAL A 82 -5.80 -9.03 4.12
N ALA A 83 -6.64 -10.03 4.42
CA ALA A 83 -6.21 -11.42 4.49
C ALA A 83 -6.40 -12.13 3.15
N THR A 84 -5.47 -13.02 2.81
CA THR A 84 -5.60 -13.94 1.67
C THR A 84 -6.78 -14.88 1.94
N THR A 85 -7.76 -14.87 1.03
CA THR A 85 -8.86 -15.84 1.04
C THR A 85 -8.57 -16.90 -0.01
N THR A 86 -8.34 -18.12 0.45
CA THR A 86 -8.28 -19.34 -0.38
C THR A 86 -9.62 -19.66 -1.04
#